data_AF-A0A9Q3YN78-F1
#
_entry.id   AF-A0A9Q3YN78-F1
#
_cell.length_a   1.000
_cell.length_b   1.000
_cell.length_c   1.000
_cell.angle_alpha   90.00
_cell.angle_beta   90.00
_cell.angle_gamma   90.00
#
_symmetry.space_group_name_H-M   'P 1'
#
loop_
_entity.id
_entity.type
_entity.pdbx_description
1 polymer ?
#
loop_
_entity_poly.entity_id
_entity_poly.type
_entity_poly.pdbx_seq_one_letter_code
_entity_poly.pdbx_strand_id
1 'polypeptide(L)'
;MSKQGSGLQKCMDAFERLKNGKPNNQSFKHLTPKQITPSVVSQEAGLDAGYLKKSRENHKPLITMINAFRLKEEPESLIRKRDYDKLRTDNDALKLENKRLVIQRDQALSRELLLVRKLRLMEKELLDIKASIGDNVKEFTPKL
;
A
#
# COMPACT_ATOMS: atom_id res chain seq x y z
N MET A 1 -51.22 -18.35 17.79
CA MET A 1 -50.77 -18.25 16.39
C MET A 1 -49.29 -17.88 16.39
N SER A 2 -48.42 -18.78 15.94
CA SER A 2 -46.96 -18.68 16.14
C SER A 2 -46.35 -17.53 15.33
N LYS A 3 -45.61 -16.64 16.01
CA LYS A 3 -44.80 -15.54 15.45
C LYS A 3 -43.86 -16.06 14.35
N GLN A 4 -44.21 -15.88 13.09
CA GLN A 4 -43.28 -16.10 11.98
C GLN A 4 -42.34 -14.90 11.91
N GLY A 5 -41.08 -15.09 12.30
CA GLY A 5 -40.03 -14.08 12.10
C GLY A 5 -39.90 -13.72 10.62
N SER A 6 -39.45 -12.50 10.33
CA SER A 6 -39.23 -12.02 8.96
C SER A 6 -38.34 -13.00 8.19
N GLY A 7 -38.49 -13.09 6.86
CA GLY A 7 -37.68 -14.02 6.05
C GLY A 7 -36.17 -13.82 6.22
N LEU A 8 -35.75 -12.60 6.54
CA LEU A 8 -34.37 -12.28 6.89
C LEU A 8 -33.92 -12.95 8.22
N GLN A 9 -34.77 -12.97 9.24
CA GLN A 9 -34.48 -13.67 10.50
C GLN A 9 -34.30 -15.17 10.26
N LYS A 10 -35.16 -15.77 9.41
CA LYS A 10 -35.01 -17.18 9.03
C LYS A 10 -33.67 -17.46 8.35
N CYS A 11 -33.18 -16.53 7.53
CA CYS A 11 -31.85 -16.61 6.93
C CYS A 11 -30.70 -16.48 7.94
N MET A 12 -30.86 -15.66 8.99
CA MET A 12 -29.86 -15.57 10.07
C MET A 12 -29.77 -16.88 10.83
N ASP A 13 -30.92 -17.46 11.20
CA ASP A 13 -30.97 -18.74 11.92
C ASP A 13 -30.43 -19.88 11.04
N ALA A 14 -30.72 -19.86 9.74
CA ALA A 14 -30.17 -20.79 8.75
C ALA A 14 -28.65 -20.69 8.65
N PHE A 15 -28.11 -19.47 8.64
CA PHE A 15 -26.67 -19.25 8.59
C PHE A 15 -25.97 -19.80 9.85
N GLU A 16 -26.53 -19.57 11.04
CA GLU A 16 -25.98 -20.13 12.28
C GLU A 16 -26.04 -21.67 12.32
N ARG A 17 -27.11 -22.29 11.82
CA ARG A 17 -27.19 -23.75 11.66
C ARG A 17 -26.09 -24.30 10.76
N LEU A 18 -25.89 -23.66 9.60
CA LEU A 18 -24.87 -24.05 8.62
C LEU A 18 -23.46 -23.92 9.19
N LYS A 19 -23.16 -22.83 9.91
CA LYS A 19 -21.87 -22.63 10.60
C LYS A 19 -21.58 -23.74 11.62
N ASN A 20 -22.62 -24.18 12.34
CA ASN A 20 -22.51 -25.21 13.37
C ASN A 20 -22.60 -26.64 12.82
N GLY A 21 -22.65 -26.83 11.49
CA GLY A 21 -22.76 -28.15 10.85
C GLY A 21 -24.08 -28.87 11.15
N LYS A 22 -25.13 -28.14 11.53
CA LYS A 22 -26.47 -28.68 11.86
C LYS A 22 -27.56 -28.12 10.93
N PRO A 23 -27.45 -28.28 9.60
CA PRO A 23 -28.49 -27.83 8.68
C PRO A 23 -29.76 -28.67 8.83
N ASN A 24 -30.90 -28.05 8.58
CA ASN A 24 -32.19 -28.72 8.47
C ASN A 24 -32.29 -29.48 7.15
N ASN A 25 -31.72 -28.93 6.07
CA ASN A 25 -31.65 -29.61 4.80
C ASN A 25 -30.48 -30.61 4.81
N GLN A 26 -30.79 -31.90 4.67
CA GLN A 26 -29.80 -32.97 4.66
C GLN A 26 -28.78 -32.82 3.52
N SER A 27 -29.16 -32.19 2.40
CA SER A 27 -28.25 -31.91 1.28
C SER A 27 -27.11 -30.96 1.65
N PHE A 28 -27.21 -30.23 2.77
CA PHE A 28 -26.20 -29.27 3.22
C PHE A 28 -25.32 -29.77 4.37
N LYS A 29 -25.51 -31.03 4.82
CA LYS A 29 -24.83 -31.59 6.01
C LYS A 29 -23.30 -31.62 5.91
N HIS A 30 -22.76 -31.65 4.70
CA HIS A 30 -21.32 -31.77 4.44
C HIS A 30 -20.75 -30.56 3.69
N LEU A 31 -21.38 -29.39 3.80
CA LEU A 31 -20.85 -28.19 3.17
C LEU A 31 -19.61 -27.68 3.90
N THR A 32 -18.58 -27.42 3.12
CA THR A 32 -17.42 -26.65 3.57
C THR A 32 -17.78 -25.16 3.70
N PRO A 33 -17.05 -24.38 4.53
CA PRO A 33 -17.29 -22.95 4.69
C PRO A 33 -17.39 -22.18 3.36
N LYS A 34 -16.56 -22.53 2.35
CA LYS A 34 -16.57 -21.90 1.03
C LYS A 34 -17.89 -22.08 0.27
N GLN A 35 -18.58 -23.20 0.50
CA GLN A 35 -19.83 -23.57 -0.17
C GLN A 35 -21.07 -22.95 0.48
N ILE A 36 -20.96 -22.38 1.68
CA ILE A 36 -22.07 -21.69 2.38
C ILE A 36 -22.27 -20.31 1.74
N THR A 37 -22.98 -20.26 0.62
CA THR A 37 -23.29 -19.03 -0.13
C THR A 37 -24.62 -18.41 0.32
N PRO A 38 -24.91 -17.13 0.00
CA PRO A 38 -26.22 -16.52 0.26
C PRO A 38 -27.40 -17.29 -0.35
N SER A 39 -27.17 -17.97 -1.48
CA SER A 39 -28.17 -18.84 -2.11
C SER A 39 -28.48 -20.06 -1.24
N VAL A 40 -27.44 -20.77 -0.79
CA VAL A 40 -27.55 -21.92 0.11
C VAL A 40 -28.25 -21.53 1.43
N VAL A 41 -27.87 -20.39 2.01
CA VAL A 41 -28.50 -19.87 3.24
C VAL A 41 -29.98 -19.55 3.02
N SER A 42 -30.35 -19.03 1.84
CA SER A 42 -31.76 -18.78 1.50
C SER A 42 -32.54 -20.09 1.36
N GLN A 43 -31.97 -21.10 0.69
CA GLN A 43 -32.58 -22.42 0.53
C GLN A 43 -32.73 -23.16 1.86
N GLU A 44 -31.73 -23.10 2.74
CA GLU A 44 -31.77 -23.67 4.09
C GLU A 44 -32.81 -22.99 4.98
N ALA A 45 -33.10 -21.71 4.73
CA ALA A 45 -34.20 -20.99 5.39
C ALA A 45 -35.59 -21.35 4.83
N GLY A 46 -35.67 -22.22 3.82
CA GLY A 46 -36.90 -22.58 3.12
C GLY A 46 -37.40 -21.48 2.17
N LEU A 47 -36.50 -20.62 1.70
CA LEU A 47 -36.79 -19.53 0.76
C LEU A 47 -36.14 -19.81 -0.59
N ASP A 48 -36.53 -19.04 -1.60
CA ASP A 48 -35.90 -19.12 -2.92
C ASP A 48 -34.40 -18.75 -2.84
N ALA A 49 -33.57 -19.41 -3.65
CA ALA A 49 -32.14 -19.17 -3.80
C ALA A 49 -31.79 -17.68 -3.99
N GLY A 50 -32.67 -16.94 -4.67
CA GLY A 50 -32.51 -15.51 -4.94
C GLY A 50 -33.01 -14.57 -3.84
N TYR A 51 -33.45 -15.07 -2.67
CA TYR A 51 -34.03 -14.23 -1.62
C TYR A 51 -33.02 -13.22 -1.05
N LEU A 52 -31.81 -13.66 -0.72
CA LEU A 52 -30.73 -12.78 -0.26
C LEU A 52 -30.12 -11.97 -1.42
N LYS A 53 -30.60 -10.73 -1.62
CA LYS A 53 -30.13 -9.81 -2.67
C LYS A 53 -29.23 -8.70 -2.13
N LYS A 54 -28.12 -8.43 -2.83
CA LYS A 54 -27.18 -7.33 -2.53
C LYS A 54 -27.80 -5.93 -2.66
N SER A 55 -28.82 -5.79 -3.51
CA SER A 55 -29.50 -4.50 -3.74
C SER A 55 -30.40 -4.09 -2.57
N ARG A 56 -30.73 -5.00 -1.64
CA ARG A 56 -31.57 -4.69 -0.47
C ARG A 56 -30.69 -4.33 0.72
N GLU A 57 -30.81 -3.11 1.23
CA GLU A 57 -29.95 -2.60 2.31
C GLU A 57 -29.95 -3.51 3.54
N ASN A 58 -31.14 -3.96 3.96
CA ASN A 58 -31.30 -4.83 5.13
C ASN A 58 -30.66 -6.22 4.97
N HIS A 59 -30.36 -6.67 3.74
CA HIS A 59 -29.74 -7.96 3.49
C HIS A 59 -28.21 -7.88 3.48
N LYS A 60 -27.65 -6.68 3.24
CA LYS A 60 -26.20 -6.49 3.11
C LYS A 60 -25.43 -6.96 4.34
N PRO A 61 -25.83 -6.68 5.60
CA PRO A 61 -25.08 -7.13 6.77
C PRO A 61 -24.92 -8.65 6.82
N LEU A 62 -25.99 -9.39 6.57
CA LEU A 62 -25.96 -10.85 6.56
C LEU A 62 -25.12 -11.39 5.39
N ILE A 63 -25.25 -10.80 4.20
CA ILE A 63 -24.43 -11.18 3.04
C ILE A 63 -22.94 -10.96 3.33
N THR A 64 -22.58 -9.87 3.99
CA THR A 64 -21.20 -9.59 4.40
C THR A 64 -20.70 -10.64 5.38
N MET A 65 -21.48 -10.98 6.41
CA MET A 65 -21.11 -12.03 7.37
C MET A 65 -20.90 -13.40 6.70
N ILE A 66 -21.79 -13.76 5.77
CA ILE A 66 -21.66 -15.01 4.99
C ILE A 66 -20.36 -14.99 4.19
N ASN A 67 -20.06 -13.91 3.48
CA ASN A 67 -18.84 -13.82 2.69
C ASN A 67 -17.57 -13.81 3.54
N ALA A 68 -17.58 -13.14 4.69
CA ALA A 68 -16.46 -13.17 5.63
C ALA A 68 -16.21 -14.60 6.14
N PHE A 69 -17.27 -15.34 6.49
CA PHE A 69 -17.15 -16.74 6.90
C PHE A 69 -16.57 -17.64 5.80
N ARG A 70 -16.99 -17.43 4.54
CA ARG A 70 -16.45 -18.17 3.38
C ARG A 70 -14.96 -17.90 3.14
N LEU A 71 -14.49 -16.69 3.45
CA LEU A 71 -13.11 -16.25 3.21
C LEU A 71 -12.18 -16.48 4.41
N LYS A 72 -12.72 -16.79 5.59
CA LYS A 72 -11.94 -16.99 6.82
C LYS A 72 -10.98 -18.20 6.75
N GLU A 73 -11.15 -19.10 5.78
CA GLU A 73 -10.25 -20.24 5.51
C GLU A 73 -9.32 -20.05 4.31
N GLU A 74 -9.34 -18.89 3.65
CA GLU A 74 -8.28 -18.53 2.71
C GLU A 74 -7.14 -17.88 3.51
N PRO A 75 -5.88 -18.36 3.41
CA PRO A 75 -4.75 -17.55 3.87
C PRO A 75 -4.77 -16.22 3.10
N GLU A 76 -4.43 -15.12 3.77
CA GLU A 76 -4.38 -13.73 3.26
C GLU A 76 -3.41 -13.50 2.06
N SER A 77 -3.12 -14.50 1.24
CA SER A 77 -2.24 -14.38 0.07
C SER A 77 -3.05 -14.27 -1.22
N LEU A 78 -3.62 -13.10 -1.50
CA LEU A 78 -4.04 -12.76 -2.86
C LEU A 78 -3.43 -11.42 -3.32
N ILE A 79 -2.14 -11.20 -3.03
CA ILE A 79 -1.34 -10.43 -3.99
C ILE A 79 -1.31 -11.31 -5.23
N ARG A 80 -2.09 -10.94 -6.26
CA ARG A 80 -2.10 -11.68 -7.52
C ARG A 80 -0.66 -11.67 -8.03
N LYS A 81 -0.17 -12.79 -8.56
CA LYS A 81 1.20 -12.89 -9.10
C LYS A 81 1.57 -11.70 -10.00
N ARG A 82 0.60 -11.22 -10.78
CA ARG A 82 0.69 -10.01 -11.61
C ARG A 82 1.01 -8.72 -10.82
N ASP A 83 0.38 -8.53 -9.67
CA ASP A 83 0.59 -7.36 -8.81
C ASP A 83 1.99 -7.44 -8.16
N TYR A 84 2.44 -8.64 -7.78
CA TYR A 84 3.79 -8.86 -7.31
C TYR A 84 4.83 -8.58 -8.39
N ASP A 85 4.63 -9.10 -9.60
CA ASP A 85 5.55 -8.89 -10.72
C ASP A 85 5.62 -7.39 -11.08
N LYS A 86 4.49 -6.68 -11.08
CA LYS A 86 4.46 -5.23 -11.28
C LYS A 86 5.21 -4.48 -10.18
N LEU A 87 4.96 -4.82 -8.92
CA LEU A 87 5.63 -4.16 -7.80
C LEU A 87 7.15 -4.41 -7.83
N ARG A 88 7.56 -5.60 -8.26
CA ARG A 88 8.97 -5.94 -8.47
C ARG A 88 9.60 -5.10 -9.57
N THR A 89 8.95 -4.98 -10.74
CA THR A 89 9.47 -4.15 -11.84
C THR A 89 9.58 -2.68 -11.44
N ASP A 90 8.58 -2.16 -10.72
CA ASP A 90 8.58 -0.77 -10.25
C ASP A 90 9.73 -0.55 -9.24
N ASN A 91 9.98 -1.52 -8.35
CA ASN A 91 11.08 -1.48 -7.39
C ASN A 91 12.45 -1.49 -8.09
N ASP A 92 12.62 -2.36 -9.09
CA ASP A 92 13.87 -2.44 -9.85
C ASP A 92 14.15 -1.16 -10.65
N ALA A 93 13.11 -0.54 -11.23
CA ALA A 93 13.22 0.77 -11.89
C ALA A 93 13.62 1.87 -10.91
N LEU A 94 13.00 1.93 -9.73
CA LEU A 94 13.34 2.90 -8.68
C LEU A 94 14.78 2.73 -8.19
N LYS A 95 15.25 1.48 -8.03
CA LYS A 95 16.65 1.21 -7.64
C LYS A 95 17.65 1.71 -8.69
N LEU A 96 17.34 1.50 -9.97
CA LEU A 96 18.20 1.97 -11.05
C LEU A 96 18.27 3.50 -11.07
N GLU A 97 17.13 4.16 -10.94
CA GLU A 97 17.05 5.63 -10.90
C GLU A 97 17.79 6.19 -9.68
N ASN A 98 17.64 5.56 -8.51
CA ASN A 98 18.33 5.98 -7.30
C ASN A 98 19.87 5.88 -7.47
N LYS A 99 20.36 4.79 -8.07
CA LYS A 99 21.80 4.66 -8.40
C LYS A 99 22.26 5.77 -9.34
N ARG A 100 21.47 6.10 -10.36
CA ARG A 100 21.77 7.18 -11.31
C ARG A 100 21.87 8.54 -10.60
N LEU A 101 20.90 8.85 -9.74
CA LEU A 101 20.86 10.08 -8.97
C LEU A 101 22.03 10.21 -7.99
N VAL A 102 22.41 9.12 -7.32
CA VAL A 102 23.59 9.09 -6.44
C VAL A 102 24.86 9.43 -7.21
N ILE A 103 25.07 8.82 -8.38
CA ILE A 103 26.23 9.11 -9.24
C ILE A 103 26.23 10.58 -9.67
N GLN A 104 25.09 11.11 -10.12
CA GLN A 104 24.99 12.51 -10.54
C GLN A 104 25.26 13.49 -9.40
N ARG A 105 24.72 13.20 -8.21
CA ARG A 105 24.97 13.98 -6.99
C ARG A 105 26.45 14.01 -6.65
N ASP A 106 27.10 12.84 -6.65
CA ASP A 106 28.51 12.73 -6.26
C ASP A 106 29.43 13.41 -7.27
N GLN A 107 29.11 13.33 -8.56
CA GLN A 107 29.81 14.07 -9.62
C GLN A 107 29.64 15.58 -9.46
N ALA A 108 28.42 16.07 -9.16
CA ALA A 108 28.18 17.48 -8.91
C ALA A 108 28.95 17.97 -7.69
N LEU A 109 28.85 17.26 -6.56
CA LEU A 109 29.58 17.58 -5.35
C LEU A 109 31.10 17.62 -5.56
N SER A 110 31.65 16.66 -6.31
CA SER A 110 33.07 16.64 -6.63
C SER A 110 33.50 17.87 -7.44
N ARG A 111 32.69 18.31 -8.41
CA ARG A 111 32.96 19.54 -9.17
C ARG A 111 32.90 20.78 -8.29
N GLU A 112 31.88 20.90 -7.44
CA GLU A 112 31.74 22.04 -6.53
C GLU A 112 32.91 22.14 -5.55
N LEU A 113 33.35 21.01 -4.97
CA LEU A 113 34.50 20.98 -4.06
C LEU A 113 35.79 21.44 -4.75
N LEU A 114 36.02 21.03 -6.01
CA LEU A 114 37.17 21.47 -6.79
C LEU A 114 37.11 22.97 -7.10
N LEU A 115 35.93 23.48 -7.47
CA LEU A 115 35.72 24.90 -7.75
C LEU A 115 35.96 25.74 -6.49
N VAL A 116 35.39 25.36 -5.35
CA VAL A 116 35.61 26.05 -4.06
C VAL A 116 37.09 26.05 -3.68
N ARG A 117 37.79 24.93 -3.88
CA ARG A 117 39.24 24.87 -3.63
C ARG A 117 40.01 25.84 -4.52
N LYS A 118 39.66 25.89 -5.81
CA LYS A 118 40.31 26.80 -6.77
C LYS A 118 40.02 28.26 -6.45
N LEU A 119 38.78 28.60 -6.09
CA LEU A 119 38.41 29.94 -5.66
C LEU A 119 39.23 30.39 -4.45
N ARG A 120 39.36 29.55 -3.42
CA ARG A 120 40.19 29.87 -2.24
C ARG A 120 41.66 30.13 -2.59
N LEU A 121 42.22 29.38 -3.55
CA LEU A 121 43.58 29.61 -4.02
C LEU A 121 43.70 30.96 -4.71
N MET A 122 42.77 31.28 -5.62
CA MET A 122 42.76 32.55 -6.34
C MET A 122 42.50 33.74 -5.40
N GLU A 123 41.61 33.59 -4.41
CA GLU A 123 41.37 34.60 -3.37
C GLU A 123 42.65 34.88 -2.56
N LYS A 124 43.42 33.84 -2.24
CA LYS A 124 44.70 33.98 -1.55
C LYS A 124 45.73 34.70 -2.43
N GLU A 125 45.89 34.29 -3.68
CA GLU A 125 46.81 34.93 -4.64
C GLU A 125 46.48 36.42 -4.80
N LEU A 126 45.19 36.78 -4.89
CA LEU A 126 44.75 38.17 -4.95
C LEU A 126 45.07 38.94 -3.68
N LEU A 127 44.95 38.31 -2.50
CA LEU A 127 45.30 38.92 -1.22
C LEU A 127 46.82 39.20 -1.15
N ASP A 128 47.64 38.24 -1.56
CA ASP A 128 49.10 38.34 -1.56
C ASP A 128 49.56 39.44 -2.54
N ILE A 129 48.97 39.50 -3.74
CA ILE A 129 49.21 40.59 -4.71
C ILE A 129 48.80 41.94 -4.12
N LYS A 130 47.61 42.04 -3.49
CA LYS A 130 47.16 43.29 -2.87
C LYS A 130 48.10 43.75 -1.75
N ALA A 131 48.61 42.83 -0.94
CA ALA A 131 49.57 43.12 0.12
C ALA A 131 50.89 43.66 -0.46
N SER A 132 51.48 42.96 -1.44
CA SER A 132 52.71 43.41 -2.12
C SER A 132 52.58 44.77 -2.80
N ILE A 133 51.44 45.08 -3.41
CA ILE A 133 51.17 46.42 -3.97
C ILE A 133 51.10 47.46 -2.83
N GLY A 134 50.38 47.15 -1.75
CA GLY A 134 50.24 48.04 -0.60
C GLY A 134 51.57 48.36 0.11
N ASP A 135 52.50 47.41 0.15
CA ASP A 135 53.82 47.61 0.75
C ASP A 135 54.78 48.37 -0.19
N ASN A 136 54.75 48.09 -1.50
CA ASN A 136 55.49 48.90 -2.49
C ASN A 136 55.05 50.37 -2.51
N VAL A 137 53.78 50.67 -2.26
CA VAL A 137 53.27 52.05 -2.20
C VAL A 137 53.77 52.79 -0.95
N LYS A 138 53.99 52.10 0.18
CA LYS A 138 54.54 52.71 1.42
C LYS A 138 56.03 52.99 1.33
N GLU A 139 56.80 52.16 0.63
CA GLU A 139 58.22 52.42 0.38
C GLU A 139 58.44 53.63 -0.53
N PHE A 140 57.47 53.94 -1.40
CA PHE A 140 57.57 55.03 -2.37
C PHE A 140 56.99 56.37 -1.91
N THR A 141 56.37 56.45 -0.71
CA THR A 141 55.95 57.74 -0.17
C THR A 141 57.17 58.52 0.35
N PRO A 142 57.54 59.65 -0.28
CA PRO A 142 58.72 60.40 0.13
C PRO A 142 58.48 61.00 1.51
N LYS A 143 59.44 60.82 2.43
CA LYS A 143 59.42 61.48 3.74
C LYS A 143 59.61 62.99 3.51
N LEU A 144 58.57 63.76 3.83
CA LEU A 144 58.61 65.23 3.94
C LEU A 144 59.52 65.66 5.10
#